data_AF-A0A2R6HFV4-F1
#
_entry.id   AF-A0A2R6HFV4-F1
#
_cell.length_a   1.000
_cell.length_b   1.000
_cell.length_c   1.000
_cell.angle_alpha   90.00
_cell.angle_beta   90.00
_cell.angle_gamma   90.00
#
_symmetry.space_group_name_H-M   'P 1'
#
loop_
_entity.id
_entity.type
_entity.pdbx_description
1 polymer ?
#
loop_
_entity_poly.entity_id
_entity_poly.type
_entity_poly.pdbx_seq_one_letter_code
_entity_poly.pdbx_strand_id
1 'polypeptide(L)'
;MQYRELGGSGVEVSEVGFGAWVVGTDWWGDRSEEEGIEMVRHAIDRGITFIDTGDVYGHGRSEELIGEAVAGRREEVTLATKVGYDFYENPQAGHGELPKVIEPEYIHEAVGRSLDRLNTDHVELLQLHNANVSEVDGDVLEALDELRESGKVEAIGWALGPSIGWLAEGDAAIEAGFDAVQVVFNLFEQVPGKHFLETIADLDAETSLLPRVPHSSGLLNEQVTPETELDAGDHRGFRPDEWYETGWEKVEALRFLERADERSSSSSRTSSGNDRERTMGQAAIQWLLAHDAVASVTPTFRTAADVDEWAAAPETPPLSTAEIERVAECSANDFGIERDDGMKGLRSSVDGADLDGVGAVQAGD
;
A
#
# COMPACT_ATOMS: atom_id res chain seq x y z
N MET A 1 -19.42 1.02 -0.90
CA MET A 1 -18.08 1.47 -1.37
C MET A 1 -18.11 2.96 -1.65
N GLN A 2 -16.98 3.65 -1.44
CA GLN A 2 -16.78 5.06 -1.81
C GLN A 2 -15.59 5.19 -2.76
N TYR A 3 -15.50 6.31 -3.47
CA TYR A 3 -14.51 6.56 -4.52
C TYR A 3 -13.91 7.96 -4.36
N ARG A 4 -12.64 8.11 -4.73
CA ARG A 4 -11.89 9.38 -4.71
C ARG A 4 -11.14 9.55 -6.01
N GLU A 5 -10.85 10.80 -6.35
CA GLU A 5 -9.93 11.12 -7.44
C GLU A 5 -8.48 10.92 -6.99
N LEU A 6 -7.64 10.39 -7.87
CA LEU A 6 -6.21 10.22 -7.64
C LEU A 6 -5.49 11.52 -7.97
N GLY A 7 -5.21 12.28 -6.93
CA GLY A 7 -4.61 13.59 -7.05
C GLY A 7 -5.47 14.56 -7.88
N GLY A 8 -4.86 15.26 -8.85
CA GLY A 8 -5.54 16.10 -9.83
C GLY A 8 -5.67 15.45 -11.22
N SER A 9 -5.51 14.13 -11.32
CA SER A 9 -5.40 13.43 -12.61
C SER A 9 -6.75 13.17 -13.31
N GLY A 10 -7.88 13.29 -12.60
CA GLY A 10 -9.19 12.82 -13.08
C GLY A 10 -9.41 11.31 -13.01
N VAL A 11 -8.41 10.51 -12.61
CA VAL A 11 -8.54 9.06 -12.43
C VAL A 11 -9.29 8.77 -11.12
N GLU A 12 -10.39 8.01 -11.20
CA GLU A 12 -11.16 7.59 -10.02
C GLU A 12 -10.66 6.25 -9.45
N VAL A 13 -10.50 6.16 -8.13
CA VAL A 13 -10.11 4.95 -7.40
C VAL A 13 -11.10 4.65 -6.27
N SER A 14 -11.35 3.37 -5.98
CA SER A 14 -12.08 2.99 -4.77
C SER A 14 -11.25 3.28 -3.53
N GLU A 15 -11.87 3.79 -2.45
CA GLU A 15 -11.16 4.13 -1.19
C GLU A 15 -10.41 2.92 -0.60
N VAL A 16 -10.90 1.70 -0.87
CA VAL A 16 -10.17 0.46 -0.61
C VAL A 16 -9.79 -0.16 -1.95
N GLY A 17 -8.50 -0.29 -2.20
CA GLY A 17 -7.94 -0.96 -3.38
C GLY A 17 -7.58 -2.42 -3.12
N PHE A 18 -7.17 -3.11 -4.18
CA PHE A 18 -6.67 -4.48 -4.12
C PHE A 18 -5.15 -4.51 -4.34
N GLY A 19 -4.37 -4.75 -3.29
CA GLY A 19 -2.93 -4.99 -3.41
C GLY A 19 -2.64 -6.40 -3.94
N ALA A 20 -2.21 -6.50 -5.19
CA ALA A 20 -2.08 -7.77 -5.92
C ALA A 20 -0.78 -8.54 -5.67
N TRP A 21 0.08 -8.12 -4.72
CA TRP A 21 1.34 -8.83 -4.45
C TRP A 21 1.12 -10.33 -4.11
N VAL A 22 0.02 -10.67 -3.45
CA VAL A 22 -0.35 -12.08 -3.14
C VAL A 22 -0.97 -12.84 -4.31
N VAL A 23 -1.01 -12.25 -5.50
CA VAL A 23 -1.44 -12.88 -6.75
C VAL A 23 -0.19 -13.14 -7.58
N GLY A 24 0.11 -14.41 -7.86
CA GLY A 24 1.30 -14.77 -8.62
C GLY A 24 2.63 -14.76 -7.84
N THR A 25 2.60 -14.62 -6.51
CA THR A 25 3.78 -14.86 -5.66
C THR A 25 3.50 -15.87 -4.55
N ASP A 26 4.52 -16.68 -4.22
CA ASP A 26 4.43 -17.72 -3.19
C ASP A 26 4.89 -17.21 -1.79
N TRP A 27 5.14 -15.91 -1.64
CA TRP A 27 5.76 -15.31 -0.44
C TRP A 27 4.85 -15.30 0.80
N TRP A 28 3.58 -15.70 0.64
CA TRP A 28 2.55 -15.73 1.68
C TRP A 28 1.87 -17.11 1.79
N GLY A 29 2.55 -18.17 1.33
CA GLY A 29 2.06 -19.55 1.33
C GLY A 29 1.50 -20.02 -0.02
N ASP A 30 1.08 -21.28 -0.08
CA ASP A 30 0.55 -21.91 -1.30
C ASP A 30 -0.87 -21.41 -1.60
N ARG A 31 -1.01 -20.54 -2.58
CA ARG A 31 -2.30 -20.19 -3.21
C ARG A 31 -2.26 -20.57 -4.68
N SER A 32 -3.31 -21.21 -5.16
CA SER A 32 -3.42 -21.49 -6.60
C SER A 32 -3.70 -20.22 -7.40
N GLU A 33 -3.27 -20.19 -8.66
CA GLU A 33 -3.54 -19.09 -9.57
C GLU A 33 -5.05 -18.83 -9.76
N GLU A 34 -5.85 -19.90 -9.79
CA GLU A 34 -7.32 -19.83 -9.89
C GLU A 34 -7.94 -19.14 -8.67
N GLU A 35 -7.46 -19.45 -7.45
CA GLU A 35 -7.90 -18.76 -6.23
C GLU A 35 -7.50 -17.28 -6.24
N GLY A 36 -6.34 -16.93 -6.80
CA GLY A 36 -5.92 -15.54 -6.98
C GLY A 36 -6.88 -14.78 -7.91
N ILE A 37 -7.20 -15.38 -9.06
CA ILE A 37 -8.15 -14.82 -10.04
C ILE A 37 -9.55 -14.67 -9.44
N GLU A 38 -10.06 -15.70 -8.76
CA GLU A 38 -11.37 -15.68 -8.11
C GLU A 38 -11.43 -14.59 -7.02
N MET A 39 -10.36 -14.38 -6.26
CA MET A 39 -10.31 -13.35 -5.23
C MET A 39 -10.35 -11.94 -5.81
N VAL A 40 -9.64 -11.68 -6.92
CA VAL A 40 -9.71 -10.39 -7.62
C VAL A 40 -11.12 -10.15 -8.15
N ARG A 41 -11.75 -11.16 -8.76
CA ARG A 41 -13.15 -11.06 -9.24
C ARG A 41 -14.13 -10.80 -8.10
N HIS A 42 -13.95 -11.48 -6.97
CA HIS A 42 -14.75 -11.26 -5.77
C HIS A 42 -14.58 -9.82 -5.25
N ALA A 43 -13.35 -9.29 -5.21
CA ALA A 43 -13.10 -7.89 -4.85
C ALA A 43 -13.86 -6.90 -5.74
N ILE A 44 -13.85 -7.11 -7.06
CA ILE A 44 -14.62 -6.29 -8.00
C ILE A 44 -16.13 -6.41 -7.71
N ASP A 45 -16.64 -7.61 -7.41
CA ASP A 45 -18.04 -7.82 -7.03
C ASP A 45 -18.44 -7.14 -5.71
N ARG A 46 -17.46 -6.84 -4.84
CA ARG A 46 -17.65 -6.04 -3.62
C ARG A 46 -17.46 -4.53 -3.85
N GLY A 47 -17.22 -4.11 -5.09
CA GLY A 47 -17.13 -2.72 -5.52
C GLY A 47 -15.71 -2.14 -5.50
N ILE A 48 -14.68 -2.94 -5.20
CA ILE A 48 -13.28 -2.50 -5.31
C ILE A 48 -12.95 -2.36 -6.80
N THR A 49 -12.62 -1.15 -7.23
CA THR A 49 -12.27 -0.85 -8.63
C THR A 49 -10.78 -0.66 -8.82
N PHE A 50 -10.05 -0.18 -7.80
CA PHE A 50 -8.62 0.05 -7.87
C PHE A 50 -7.82 -1.23 -7.61
N ILE A 51 -7.02 -1.68 -8.59
CA ILE A 51 -6.16 -2.87 -8.50
C ILE A 51 -4.70 -2.45 -8.69
N ASP A 52 -3.89 -2.64 -7.65
CA ASP A 52 -2.47 -2.27 -7.63
C ASP A 52 -1.58 -3.52 -7.74
N THR A 53 -0.92 -3.70 -8.88
CA THR A 53 0.06 -4.77 -9.14
C THR A 53 1.45 -4.16 -9.39
N GLY A 54 2.41 -4.96 -9.86
CA GLY A 54 3.73 -4.54 -10.28
C GLY A 54 4.38 -5.58 -11.17
N ASP A 55 5.17 -5.15 -12.14
CA ASP A 55 5.78 -6.03 -13.15
C ASP A 55 6.65 -7.12 -12.53
N VAL A 56 7.39 -6.79 -11.48
CA VAL A 56 8.30 -7.69 -10.80
C VAL A 56 7.58 -8.76 -9.96
N TYR A 57 6.29 -8.58 -9.65
CA TYR A 57 5.54 -9.53 -8.82
C TYR A 57 5.36 -10.85 -9.56
N GLY A 58 6.06 -11.88 -9.08
CA GLY A 58 6.11 -13.19 -9.75
C GLY A 58 6.83 -13.13 -11.09
N HIS A 59 7.74 -12.18 -11.29
CA HIS A 59 8.41 -11.92 -12.58
C HIS A 59 7.42 -11.77 -13.74
N GLY A 60 6.39 -10.95 -13.54
CA GLY A 60 5.31 -10.69 -14.50
C GLY A 60 4.08 -11.55 -14.28
N ARG A 61 4.15 -12.64 -13.51
CA ARG A 61 3.01 -13.56 -13.36
C ARG A 61 1.81 -12.91 -12.69
N SER A 62 2.00 -11.99 -11.75
CA SER A 62 0.90 -11.22 -11.15
C SER A 62 0.09 -10.48 -12.23
N GLU A 63 0.76 -9.76 -13.13
CA GLU A 63 0.10 -9.01 -14.20
C GLU A 63 -0.69 -9.90 -15.16
N GLU A 64 -0.15 -11.07 -15.52
CA GLU A 64 -0.86 -12.04 -16.36
C GLU A 64 -2.17 -12.49 -15.69
N LEU A 65 -2.11 -12.83 -14.39
CA LEU A 65 -3.27 -13.26 -13.62
C LEU A 65 -4.29 -12.13 -13.41
N ILE A 66 -3.83 -10.89 -13.22
CA ILE A 66 -4.72 -9.72 -13.17
C ILE A 66 -5.41 -9.52 -14.52
N GLY A 67 -4.67 -9.61 -15.63
CA GLY A 67 -5.24 -9.56 -16.98
C GLY A 67 -6.32 -10.62 -17.21
N GLU A 68 -6.09 -11.85 -16.76
CA GLU A 68 -7.08 -12.94 -16.79
C GLU A 68 -8.30 -12.66 -15.87
N ALA A 69 -8.08 -12.06 -14.70
CA ALA A 69 -9.13 -11.76 -13.74
C ALA A 69 -10.10 -10.68 -14.24
N VAL A 70 -9.57 -9.63 -14.88
CA VAL A 70 -10.34 -8.48 -15.37
C VAL A 70 -10.83 -8.65 -16.81
N ALA A 71 -10.50 -9.76 -17.48
CA ALA A 71 -10.96 -10.06 -18.82
C ALA A 71 -12.50 -9.99 -18.92
N GLY A 72 -13.01 -9.13 -19.81
CA GLY A 72 -14.44 -8.86 -19.96
C GLY A 72 -15.05 -7.86 -18.96
N ARG A 73 -14.24 -7.34 -18.02
CA ARG A 73 -14.60 -6.36 -16.99
C ARG A 73 -13.62 -5.18 -16.93
N ARG A 74 -12.81 -4.96 -17.97
CA ARG A 74 -11.74 -3.95 -17.99
C ARG A 74 -12.23 -2.53 -17.67
N GLU A 75 -13.44 -2.18 -18.09
CA GLU A 75 -14.02 -0.85 -17.83
C GLU A 75 -14.66 -0.71 -16.44
N GLU A 76 -14.68 -1.79 -15.64
CA GLU A 76 -15.10 -1.73 -14.24
C GLU A 76 -13.93 -1.46 -13.29
N VAL A 77 -12.69 -1.41 -13.79
CA VAL A 77 -11.48 -1.37 -12.96
C VAL A 77 -10.53 -0.25 -13.36
N THR A 78 -9.85 0.28 -12.35
CA THR A 78 -8.71 1.19 -12.44
C THR A 78 -7.46 0.37 -12.15
N LEU A 79 -6.62 0.13 -13.15
CA LEU A 79 -5.41 -0.67 -13.05
C LEU A 79 -4.19 0.21 -12.79
N ALA A 80 -3.46 -0.14 -11.73
CA ALA A 80 -2.12 0.37 -11.48
C ALA A 80 -1.08 -0.73 -11.65
N THR A 81 0.04 -0.40 -12.29
CA THR A 81 1.25 -1.23 -12.25
C THR A 81 2.46 -0.40 -11.89
N LYS A 82 3.60 -1.08 -11.67
CA LYS A 82 4.89 -0.47 -11.36
C LYS A 82 5.95 -1.05 -12.27
N VAL A 83 6.95 -0.23 -12.60
CA VAL A 83 8.13 -0.62 -13.38
C VAL A 83 9.40 -0.09 -12.74
N GLY A 84 10.53 -0.70 -13.07
CA GLY A 84 11.85 -0.20 -12.69
C GLY A 84 12.81 -1.27 -12.18
N TYR A 85 12.36 -2.49 -11.91
CA TYR A 85 13.24 -3.62 -11.62
C TYR A 85 13.55 -4.42 -12.87
N ASP A 86 14.83 -4.72 -13.12
CA ASP A 86 15.25 -5.58 -14.23
C ASP A 86 15.30 -7.04 -13.83
N PHE A 87 14.14 -7.70 -13.94
CA PHE A 87 13.99 -9.16 -13.85
C PHE A 87 14.09 -9.87 -15.20
N TYR A 88 14.28 -9.12 -16.30
CA TYR A 88 14.32 -9.68 -17.65
C TYR A 88 15.68 -10.32 -17.95
N GLU A 89 16.76 -9.66 -17.51
CA GLU A 89 18.13 -10.11 -17.72
C GLU A 89 18.79 -10.64 -16.44
N ASN A 90 18.14 -10.46 -15.27
CA ASN A 90 18.71 -10.87 -13.98
C ASN A 90 17.82 -11.92 -13.28
N PRO A 91 18.34 -13.15 -13.05
CA PRO A 91 17.61 -14.13 -12.26
C PRO A 91 17.59 -13.73 -10.79
N GLN A 92 16.42 -13.83 -10.17
CA GLN A 92 16.22 -13.59 -8.74
C GLN A 92 17.08 -14.52 -7.88
N ALA A 93 17.91 -13.94 -7.01
CA ALA A 93 18.73 -14.67 -6.05
C ALA A 93 18.10 -14.61 -4.65
N GLY A 94 17.23 -15.56 -4.32
CA GLY A 94 16.54 -15.60 -3.03
C GLY A 94 15.57 -14.42 -2.83
N HIS A 95 15.54 -13.83 -1.64
CA HIS A 95 14.74 -12.63 -1.33
C HIS A 95 15.52 -11.31 -1.55
N GLY A 96 16.65 -11.34 -2.26
CA GLY A 96 17.44 -10.13 -2.55
C GLY A 96 16.74 -9.16 -3.49
N GLU A 97 17.06 -7.88 -3.39
CA GLU A 97 16.54 -6.87 -4.31
C GLU A 97 17.16 -7.04 -5.71
N LEU A 98 16.35 -6.92 -6.76
CA LEU A 98 16.83 -6.92 -8.15
C LEU A 98 17.48 -5.58 -8.51
N PRO A 99 18.37 -5.55 -9.51
CA PRO A 99 18.85 -4.29 -10.05
C PRO A 99 17.69 -3.41 -10.51
N LYS A 100 17.77 -2.12 -10.19
CA LYS A 100 16.86 -1.11 -10.71
C LYS A 100 17.42 -0.51 -12.00
N VAL A 101 16.54 -0.27 -12.97
CA VAL A 101 16.84 0.43 -14.21
C VAL A 101 15.74 1.46 -14.43
N ILE A 102 16.07 2.73 -14.18
CA ILE A 102 15.16 3.87 -14.33
C ILE A 102 15.75 4.75 -15.44
N GLU A 103 15.69 4.23 -16.66
CA GLU A 103 16.16 4.93 -17.86
C GLU A 103 14.98 4.99 -18.86
N PRO A 104 14.86 6.06 -19.67
CA PRO A 104 13.74 6.27 -20.59
C PRO A 104 13.40 5.04 -21.45
N GLU A 105 14.40 4.47 -22.14
CA GLU A 105 14.21 3.32 -23.02
C GLU A 105 13.71 2.09 -22.26
N TYR A 106 14.22 1.87 -21.06
CA TYR A 106 13.79 0.76 -20.22
C TYR A 106 12.35 0.94 -19.73
N ILE A 107 11.98 2.16 -19.32
CA ILE A 107 10.61 2.47 -18.87
C ILE A 107 9.60 2.18 -20.00
N HIS A 108 9.86 2.64 -21.23
CA HIS A 108 8.99 2.35 -22.36
C HIS A 108 8.89 0.85 -22.66
N GLU A 109 10.00 0.13 -22.59
CA GLU A 109 10.03 -1.32 -22.79
C GLU A 109 9.25 -2.06 -21.70
N ALA A 110 9.50 -1.75 -20.44
CA ALA A 110 8.85 -2.37 -19.29
C ALA A 110 7.34 -2.11 -19.29
N VAL A 111 6.90 -0.89 -19.63
CA VAL A 111 5.48 -0.55 -19.77
C VAL A 111 4.84 -1.33 -20.91
N GLY A 112 5.49 -1.39 -22.08
CA GLY A 112 4.98 -2.18 -23.21
C GLY A 112 4.79 -3.66 -22.84
N ARG A 113 5.77 -4.26 -22.16
CA ARG A 113 5.69 -5.65 -21.68
C ARG A 113 4.62 -5.84 -20.60
N SER A 114 4.41 -4.85 -19.74
CA SER A 114 3.36 -4.88 -18.70
C SER A 114 1.97 -4.86 -19.32
N LEU A 115 1.75 -4.00 -20.31
CA LEU A 115 0.49 -3.93 -21.07
C LEU A 115 0.19 -5.24 -21.81
N ASP A 116 1.21 -5.88 -22.40
CA ASP A 116 1.07 -7.19 -23.03
C ASP A 116 0.63 -8.26 -22.02
N ARG A 117 1.23 -8.30 -20.82
CA ARG A 117 0.86 -9.25 -19.75
C ARG A 117 -0.53 -9.01 -19.20
N LEU A 118 -0.88 -7.74 -18.96
CA LEU A 118 -2.21 -7.32 -18.53
C LEU A 118 -3.28 -7.50 -19.63
N ASN A 119 -2.86 -7.73 -20.88
CA ASN A 119 -3.70 -7.86 -22.06
C ASN A 119 -4.64 -6.63 -22.22
N THR A 120 -4.05 -5.44 -22.11
CA THR A 120 -4.70 -4.12 -22.23
C THR A 120 -3.79 -3.18 -23.02
N ASP A 121 -4.34 -2.08 -23.55
CA ASP A 121 -3.57 -1.06 -24.26
C ASP A 121 -3.17 0.14 -23.38
N HIS A 122 -3.77 0.25 -22.19
CA HIS A 122 -3.49 1.30 -21.21
C HIS A 122 -3.67 0.81 -19.76
N VAL A 123 -3.03 1.54 -18.84
CA VAL A 123 -3.25 1.51 -17.39
C VAL A 123 -3.56 2.92 -16.90
N GLU A 124 -4.43 3.03 -15.90
CA GLU A 124 -4.78 4.33 -15.34
C GLU A 124 -3.65 4.90 -14.47
N LEU A 125 -2.83 4.06 -13.83
CA LEU A 125 -1.69 4.53 -13.03
C LEU A 125 -0.42 3.72 -13.31
N LEU A 126 0.66 4.42 -13.69
CA LEU A 126 2.01 3.85 -13.74
C LEU A 126 2.84 4.38 -12.58
N GLN A 127 3.48 3.49 -11.81
CA GLN A 127 4.36 3.89 -10.71
C GLN A 127 5.83 3.55 -10.99
N LEU A 128 6.74 4.48 -10.68
CA LEU A 128 8.17 4.15 -10.57
C LEU A 128 8.41 3.34 -9.30
N HIS A 129 8.94 2.13 -9.45
CA HIS A 129 9.09 1.19 -8.34
C HIS A 129 10.43 1.40 -7.65
N ASN A 130 10.39 1.95 -6.44
CA ASN A 130 11.51 2.15 -5.54
C ASN A 130 12.66 2.96 -6.17
N ALA A 131 12.38 3.82 -7.17
CA ALA A 131 13.40 4.67 -7.77
C ALA A 131 13.99 5.63 -6.71
N ASN A 132 15.29 5.89 -6.78
CA ASN A 132 15.96 6.88 -5.95
C ASN A 132 15.82 8.27 -6.60
N VAL A 133 15.93 9.34 -5.80
CA VAL A 133 15.86 10.74 -6.30
C VAL A 133 16.81 10.98 -7.49
N SER A 134 18.05 10.49 -7.40
CA SER A 134 19.06 10.71 -8.45
C SER A 134 18.77 9.98 -9.78
N GLU A 135 17.85 9.02 -9.77
CA GLU A 135 17.49 8.22 -10.95
C GLU A 135 16.31 8.84 -11.73
N VAL A 136 15.56 9.77 -11.13
CA VAL A 136 14.40 10.41 -11.78
C VAL A 136 14.80 11.82 -12.21
N ASP A 137 15.53 11.89 -13.31
CA ASP A 137 15.95 13.13 -13.94
C ASP A 137 14.95 13.63 -15.00
N GLY A 138 15.32 14.72 -15.69
CA GLY A 138 14.45 15.33 -16.70
C GLY A 138 14.13 14.41 -17.88
N ASP A 139 15.04 13.52 -18.26
CA ASP A 139 14.83 12.60 -19.38
C ASP A 139 13.82 11.50 -18.97
N VAL A 140 13.85 11.05 -17.71
CA VAL A 140 12.86 10.13 -17.15
C VAL A 140 11.48 10.79 -17.04
N LEU A 141 11.40 12.05 -16.60
CA LEU A 141 10.13 12.79 -16.57
C LEU A 141 9.55 12.96 -17.99
N GLU A 142 10.37 13.28 -18.98
CA GLU A 142 9.95 13.36 -20.38
C GLU A 142 9.40 12.01 -20.89
N ALA A 143 10.05 10.89 -20.55
CA ALA A 143 9.56 9.56 -20.93
C ALA A 143 8.18 9.22 -20.31
N LEU A 144 7.94 9.66 -19.07
CA LEU A 144 6.63 9.50 -18.41
C LEU A 144 5.55 10.37 -19.08
N ASP A 145 5.90 11.60 -19.47
CA ASP A 145 5.00 12.48 -20.23
C ASP A 145 4.69 11.90 -21.62
N GLU A 146 5.67 11.34 -22.34
CA GLU A 146 5.45 10.66 -23.62
C GLU A 146 4.47 9.47 -23.48
N LEU A 147 4.56 8.71 -22.39
CA LEU A 147 3.63 7.62 -22.11
C LEU A 147 2.21 8.14 -21.88
N ARG A 148 2.05 9.26 -21.16
CA ARG A 148 0.76 9.94 -20.98
C ARG A 148 0.20 10.46 -22.29
N GLU A 149 0.99 11.18 -23.08
CA GLU A 149 0.59 11.71 -24.39
C GLU A 149 0.19 10.61 -25.38
N SER A 150 0.82 9.44 -25.27
CA SER A 150 0.46 8.27 -26.09
C SER A 150 -0.85 7.58 -25.67
N GLY A 151 -1.41 7.93 -24.51
CA GLY A 151 -2.62 7.33 -23.96
C GLY A 151 -2.42 5.95 -23.33
N LYS A 152 -1.17 5.52 -23.13
CA LYS A 152 -0.85 4.25 -22.46
C LYS A 152 -0.97 4.33 -20.94
N VAL A 153 -0.85 5.54 -20.41
CA VAL A 153 -0.85 5.85 -18.98
C VAL A 153 -1.69 7.10 -18.78
N GLU A 154 -2.55 7.13 -17.75
CA GLU A 154 -3.35 8.32 -17.45
C GLU A 154 -2.71 9.14 -16.31
N ALA A 155 -2.30 8.47 -15.25
CA ALA A 155 -1.66 9.04 -14.06
C ALA A 155 -0.27 8.42 -13.82
N ILE A 156 0.62 9.16 -13.17
CA ILE A 156 1.93 8.69 -12.74
C ILE A 156 2.06 8.75 -11.22
N GLY A 157 2.77 7.77 -10.67
CA GLY A 157 3.08 7.73 -9.25
C GLY A 157 4.50 7.27 -8.97
N TRP A 158 4.86 7.32 -7.69
CA TRP A 158 6.14 6.83 -7.20
C TRP A 158 5.88 5.92 -6.01
N ALA A 159 6.23 4.64 -6.16
CA ALA A 159 6.10 3.66 -5.10
C ALA A 159 7.41 3.56 -4.33
N LEU A 160 7.39 3.90 -3.04
CA LEU A 160 8.59 4.03 -2.23
C LEU A 160 9.09 2.68 -1.70
N GLY A 161 10.42 2.59 -1.59
CA GLY A 161 11.23 1.44 -1.16
C GLY A 161 10.73 0.70 0.08
N PRO A 162 11.13 -0.58 0.28
CA PRO A 162 10.46 -1.45 1.24
C PRO A 162 10.66 -1.05 2.72
N SER A 163 11.61 -0.16 3.01
CA SER A 163 11.99 0.29 4.35
C SER A 163 11.36 1.65 4.72
N ILE A 164 11.53 2.13 5.96
CA ILE A 164 10.97 3.41 6.46
C ILE A 164 12.03 4.51 6.38
N GLY A 165 11.75 5.69 5.82
CA GLY A 165 12.76 6.76 5.67
C GLY A 165 13.25 6.95 4.24
N TRP A 166 12.28 7.04 3.32
CA TRP A 166 12.44 7.47 1.92
C TRP A 166 11.77 8.83 1.75
N LEU A 167 12.03 9.74 2.71
CA LEU A 167 11.43 11.06 2.75
C LEU A 167 11.89 11.85 1.53
N ALA A 168 13.17 11.73 1.17
CA ALA A 168 13.74 12.38 -0.02
C ALA A 168 13.01 12.00 -1.32
N GLU A 169 12.75 10.71 -1.54
CA GLU A 169 12.02 10.23 -2.72
C GLU A 169 10.57 10.71 -2.74
N GLY A 170 9.88 10.67 -1.59
CA GLY A 170 8.49 11.13 -1.52
C GLY A 170 8.37 12.64 -1.69
N ASP A 171 9.24 13.44 -1.08
CA ASP A 171 9.29 14.89 -1.26
C ASP A 171 9.59 15.23 -2.72
N ALA A 172 10.58 14.58 -3.33
CA ALA A 172 10.91 14.77 -4.74
C ALA A 172 9.73 14.42 -5.67
N ALA A 173 8.97 13.35 -5.36
CA ALA A 173 7.79 12.98 -6.13
C ALA A 173 6.68 14.06 -6.03
N ILE A 174 6.42 14.58 -4.82
CA ILE A 174 5.42 15.62 -4.58
C ILE A 174 5.85 16.93 -5.27
N GLU A 175 7.10 17.34 -5.12
CA GLU A 175 7.66 18.53 -5.75
C GLU A 175 7.64 18.46 -7.29
N ALA A 176 7.86 17.27 -7.85
CA ALA A 176 7.78 17.02 -9.28
C ALA A 176 6.33 16.89 -9.81
N GLY A 177 5.33 16.92 -8.93
CA GLY A 177 3.91 16.89 -9.31
C GLY A 177 3.41 15.52 -9.75
N PHE A 178 3.95 14.43 -9.19
CA PHE A 178 3.37 13.09 -9.37
C PHE A 178 1.95 13.05 -8.78
N ASP A 179 1.02 12.33 -9.42
CA ASP A 179 -0.36 12.26 -8.92
C ASP A 179 -0.49 11.41 -7.67
N ALA A 180 0.44 10.47 -7.47
CA ALA A 180 0.40 9.52 -6.38
C ALA A 180 1.78 9.18 -5.78
N VAL A 181 1.85 9.11 -4.46
CA VAL A 181 2.98 8.50 -3.73
C VAL A 181 2.47 7.30 -2.93
N GLN A 182 3.00 6.12 -3.24
CA GLN A 182 2.67 4.89 -2.50
C GLN A 182 3.69 4.64 -1.39
N VAL A 183 3.22 4.58 -0.15
CA VAL A 183 4.05 4.61 1.06
C VAL A 183 3.56 3.62 2.12
N VAL A 184 4.48 3.06 2.92
CA VAL A 184 4.09 2.35 4.16
C VAL A 184 3.51 3.35 5.14
N PHE A 185 2.21 3.26 5.40
CA PHE A 185 1.53 4.12 6.34
C PHE A 185 0.41 3.35 7.05
N ASN A 186 0.49 3.27 8.37
CA ASN A 186 -0.49 2.58 9.20
C ASN A 186 -0.46 3.11 10.64
N LEU A 187 -1.35 2.60 11.49
CA LEU A 187 -1.47 3.02 12.89
C LEU A 187 -0.17 2.91 13.70
N PHE A 188 0.76 2.02 13.34
CA PHE A 188 2.06 1.87 14.02
C PHE A 188 3.16 2.68 13.36
N GLU A 189 3.22 2.68 12.03
CA GLU A 189 4.25 3.35 11.23
C GLU A 189 3.65 4.62 10.62
N GLN A 190 3.67 5.72 11.39
CA GLN A 190 3.00 6.98 11.03
C GLN A 190 3.93 8.03 10.42
N VAL A 191 5.25 7.93 10.65
CA VAL A 191 6.20 9.03 10.41
C VAL A 191 6.26 9.44 8.92
N PRO A 192 6.56 8.55 7.95
CA PRO A 192 6.63 8.98 6.56
C PRO A 192 5.29 9.49 6.02
N GLY A 193 4.19 8.81 6.35
CA GLY A 193 2.85 9.23 5.92
C GLY A 193 2.50 10.64 6.42
N LYS A 194 2.76 10.94 7.70
CA LYS A 194 2.52 12.29 8.26
C LYS A 194 3.43 13.35 7.62
N HIS A 195 4.70 13.04 7.42
CA HIS A 195 5.63 13.93 6.73
C HIS A 195 5.09 14.30 5.34
N PHE A 196 4.68 13.32 4.53
CA PHE A 196 4.14 13.63 3.19
C PHE A 196 2.80 14.35 3.23
N LEU A 197 1.94 14.10 4.22
CA LEU A 197 0.73 14.90 4.41
C LEU A 197 1.06 16.39 4.68
N GLU A 198 2.10 16.64 5.46
CA GLU A 198 2.60 18.01 5.72
C GLU A 198 3.24 18.61 4.46
N THR A 199 4.10 17.88 3.76
CA THR A 199 4.70 18.32 2.48
C THR A 199 3.64 18.68 1.44
N ILE A 200 2.62 17.84 1.25
CA ILE A 200 1.50 18.09 0.32
C ILE A 200 0.76 19.38 0.70
N ALA A 201 0.48 19.57 1.99
CA ALA A 201 -0.22 20.76 2.48
C ALA A 201 0.63 22.05 2.34
N ASP A 202 1.92 21.98 2.65
CA ASP A 202 2.84 23.11 2.58
C ASP A 202 3.10 23.58 1.14
N LEU A 203 3.14 22.62 0.20
CA LEU A 203 3.33 22.90 -1.23
C LEU A 203 2.03 23.20 -1.99
N ASP A 204 0.86 23.05 -1.35
CA ASP A 204 -0.47 23.09 -2.01
C ASP A 204 -0.52 22.13 -3.21
N ALA A 205 0.08 20.94 -3.04
CA ALA A 205 0.24 19.95 -4.11
C ALA A 205 -1.06 19.15 -4.32
N GLU A 206 -1.31 18.76 -5.56
CA GLU A 206 -2.43 17.89 -5.91
C GLU A 206 -2.08 16.39 -5.77
N THR A 207 -0.95 16.04 -5.17
CA THR A 207 -0.52 14.64 -5.00
C THR A 207 -1.37 13.91 -3.97
N SER A 208 -1.78 12.68 -4.28
CA SER A 208 -2.41 11.76 -3.33
C SER A 208 -1.44 10.77 -2.71
N LEU A 209 -1.73 10.33 -1.49
CA LEU A 209 -1.06 9.21 -0.86
C LEU A 209 -1.84 7.91 -1.11
N LEU A 210 -1.09 6.84 -1.36
CA LEU A 210 -1.57 5.46 -1.45
C LEU A 210 -0.94 4.63 -0.32
N PRO A 211 -1.55 4.55 0.87
CA PRO A 211 -1.05 3.72 1.96
C PRO A 211 -1.05 2.23 1.62
N ARG A 212 0.13 1.60 1.70
CA ARG A 212 0.30 0.14 1.69
C ARG A 212 0.65 -0.38 3.08
N VAL A 213 0.43 -1.68 3.28
CA VAL A 213 0.61 -2.37 4.58
C VAL A 213 -0.26 -1.74 5.70
N PRO A 214 -1.56 -1.47 5.46
CA PRO A 214 -2.43 -0.80 6.44
C PRO A 214 -2.61 -1.62 7.72
N HIS A 215 -2.47 -2.94 7.65
CA HIS A 215 -2.68 -3.84 8.80
C HIS A 215 -1.39 -4.28 9.52
N SER A 216 -0.26 -3.59 9.27
CA SER A 216 1.05 -3.93 9.86
C SER A 216 1.40 -5.42 9.75
N SER A 217 1.33 -5.95 8.52
CA SER A 217 1.62 -7.35 8.18
C SER A 217 0.80 -8.40 8.95
N GLY A 218 -0.37 -8.03 9.46
CA GLY A 218 -1.33 -8.96 10.07
C GLY A 218 -1.58 -8.77 11.56
N LEU A 219 -0.92 -7.80 12.21
CA LEU A 219 -1.17 -7.48 13.62
C LEU A 219 -2.51 -6.77 13.81
N LEU A 220 -2.77 -5.70 13.03
CA LEU A 220 -3.96 -4.86 13.17
C LEU A 220 -5.25 -5.52 12.66
N ASN A 221 -5.16 -6.70 12.04
CA ASN A 221 -6.32 -7.50 11.65
C ASN A 221 -6.32 -8.88 12.35
N GLU A 222 -5.46 -9.07 13.37
CA GLU A 222 -5.31 -10.29 14.18
C GLU A 222 -5.06 -11.57 13.38
N GLN A 223 -4.62 -11.45 12.14
CA GLN A 223 -4.22 -12.56 11.30
C GLN A 223 -2.90 -13.19 11.74
N VAL A 224 -2.14 -12.48 12.59
CA VAL A 224 -0.99 -13.01 13.32
C VAL A 224 -1.12 -12.72 14.80
N THR A 225 -0.95 -13.78 15.60
CA THR A 225 -1.01 -13.80 17.06
C THR A 225 0.28 -14.36 17.63
N PRO A 226 0.60 -14.14 18.92
CA PRO A 226 1.79 -14.75 19.53
C PRO A 226 1.74 -16.29 19.49
N GLU A 227 0.56 -16.88 19.31
CA GLU A 227 0.35 -18.32 19.15
C GLU A 227 0.36 -18.80 17.68
N THR A 228 0.52 -17.91 16.70
CA THR A 228 0.50 -18.28 15.27
C THR A 228 1.81 -18.98 14.88
N GLU A 229 1.72 -20.24 14.47
CA GLU A 229 2.80 -20.90 13.73
C GLU A 229 2.74 -20.45 12.26
N LEU A 230 3.81 -19.80 11.78
CA LEU A 230 3.94 -19.36 10.39
C LEU A 230 4.59 -20.44 9.52
N ASP A 231 4.10 -20.61 8.29
CA ASP A 231 4.66 -21.55 7.34
C ASP A 231 6.09 -21.17 6.90
N ALA A 232 6.88 -22.17 6.50
CA ALA A 232 8.31 -21.99 6.20
C ALA A 232 8.64 -21.01 5.05
N GLY A 233 7.66 -20.62 4.23
CA GLY A 233 7.79 -19.64 3.16
C GLY A 233 7.27 -18.24 3.50
N ASP A 234 6.65 -18.06 4.67
CA ASP A 234 6.10 -16.77 5.08
C ASP A 234 7.22 -15.84 5.57
N HIS A 235 7.46 -14.76 4.85
CA HIS A 235 8.52 -13.80 5.19
C HIS A 235 8.39 -13.18 6.60
N ARG A 236 7.18 -13.21 7.21
CA ARG A 236 6.97 -12.75 8.59
C ARG A 236 7.67 -13.65 9.61
N GLY A 237 7.92 -14.92 9.26
CA GLY A 237 8.71 -15.85 10.07
C GLY A 237 10.16 -15.40 10.31
N PHE A 238 10.65 -14.40 9.57
CA PHE A 238 11.98 -13.80 9.78
C PHE A 238 11.98 -12.64 10.79
N ARG A 239 10.83 -12.24 11.35
CA ARG A 239 10.75 -11.16 12.36
C ARG A 239 11.08 -11.68 13.77
N PRO A 240 11.72 -10.88 14.64
CA PRO A 240 11.97 -11.26 16.03
C PRO A 240 10.67 -11.52 16.81
N ASP A 241 10.70 -12.44 17.78
CA ASP A 241 9.56 -12.70 18.69
C ASP A 241 9.14 -11.41 19.43
N GLU A 242 10.12 -10.57 19.75
CA GLU A 242 9.88 -9.30 20.43
C GLU A 242 9.01 -8.33 19.61
N TRP A 243 9.04 -8.44 18.28
CA TRP A 243 8.20 -7.65 17.38
C TRP A 243 6.73 -8.03 17.54
N TYR A 244 6.42 -9.33 17.66
CA TYR A 244 5.06 -9.83 17.79
C TYR A 244 4.42 -9.42 19.12
N GLU A 245 5.15 -9.60 20.22
CA GLU A 245 4.68 -9.26 21.56
C GLU A 245 4.47 -7.75 21.72
N THR A 246 5.44 -6.92 21.31
CA THR A 246 5.30 -5.46 21.34
C THR A 246 4.17 -5.00 20.41
N GLY A 247 4.06 -5.61 19.23
CA GLY A 247 2.97 -5.34 18.30
C GLY A 247 1.59 -5.61 18.89
N TRP A 248 1.43 -6.69 19.65
CA TRP A 248 0.17 -7.01 20.31
C TRP A 248 -0.17 -6.06 21.47
N GLU A 249 0.82 -5.63 22.25
CA GLU A 249 0.60 -4.59 23.26
C GLU A 249 0.10 -3.28 22.61
N LYS A 250 0.64 -2.92 21.43
CA LYS A 250 0.15 -1.76 20.64
C LYS A 250 -1.29 -1.96 20.15
N VAL A 251 -1.67 -3.16 19.71
CA VAL A 251 -3.07 -3.48 19.35
C VAL A 251 -4.00 -3.28 20.55
N GLU A 252 -3.60 -3.77 21.74
CA GLU A 252 -4.40 -3.61 22.96
C GLU A 252 -4.60 -2.14 23.35
N ALA A 253 -3.57 -1.30 23.19
CA ALA A 253 -3.67 0.14 23.41
C ALA A 253 -4.69 0.82 22.45
N LEU A 254 -4.93 0.24 21.28
CA LEU A 254 -5.81 0.78 20.23
C LEU A 254 -7.23 0.21 20.26
N ARG A 255 -7.57 -0.74 21.14
CA ARG A 255 -8.89 -1.39 21.22
C ARG A 255 -10.08 -0.45 21.32
N PHE A 256 -9.88 0.79 21.76
CA PHE A 256 -10.92 1.81 21.78
C PHE A 256 -11.43 2.19 20.38
N LEU A 257 -10.71 1.82 19.31
CA LEU A 257 -11.13 1.99 17.92
C LEU A 257 -12.17 0.95 17.48
N GLU A 258 -12.33 -0.15 18.21
CA GLU A 258 -13.33 -1.15 17.89
C GLU A 258 -14.70 -0.74 18.43
N ARG A 259 -15.75 -1.05 17.67
CA ARG A 259 -17.13 -0.90 18.11
C ARG A 259 -17.82 -2.26 18.05
N ALA A 260 -18.23 -2.76 19.21
CA ALA A 260 -19.01 -3.98 19.31
C ALA A 260 -20.51 -3.67 19.21
N ASP A 261 -21.30 -4.60 18.63
CA ASP A 261 -22.75 -4.57 18.84
C ASP A 261 -23.01 -4.94 20.30
N GLU A 262 -23.67 -4.04 21.04
CA GLU A 262 -24.14 -4.29 22.41
C GLU A 262 -25.06 -5.54 22.51
N ARG A 263 -25.50 -6.10 21.39
CA ARG A 263 -26.33 -7.32 21.31
C ARG A 263 -25.57 -8.61 20.98
N SER A 264 -24.29 -8.56 20.61
CA SER A 264 -23.51 -9.76 20.23
C SER A 264 -22.60 -10.22 21.38
N SER A 265 -23.22 -10.68 22.47
CA SER A 265 -22.50 -11.30 23.60
C SER A 265 -22.26 -12.81 23.36
N SER A 266 -21.61 -13.15 22.25
CA SER A 266 -21.24 -14.54 21.91
C SER A 266 -19.90 -14.53 21.19
N SER A 267 -18.95 -15.33 21.67
CA SER A 267 -17.55 -15.45 21.25
C SER A 267 -17.32 -16.03 19.84
N SER A 268 -18.26 -15.81 18.92
CA SER A 268 -18.16 -16.18 17.51
C SER A 268 -18.06 -14.90 16.69
N ARG A 269 -16.82 -14.44 16.44
CA ARG A 269 -16.48 -13.31 15.56
C ARG A 269 -16.67 -13.68 14.07
N THR A 270 -17.80 -14.30 13.73
CA THR A 270 -18.18 -14.53 12.33
C THR A 270 -19.02 -13.35 11.89
N SER A 271 -18.37 -12.49 11.12
CA SER A 271 -18.82 -11.22 10.57
C SER A 271 -20.18 -11.34 9.88
N SER A 272 -21.18 -10.74 10.47
CA SER A 272 -22.44 -10.39 9.81
C SER A 272 -22.67 -8.91 10.13
N GLY A 273 -21.95 -8.04 9.43
CA GLY A 273 -21.85 -6.62 9.74
C GLY A 273 -23.22 -5.94 9.80
N ASN A 274 -23.57 -5.42 10.97
CA ASN A 274 -24.55 -4.34 11.11
C ASN A 274 -23.80 -3.01 11.02
N ASP A 275 -24.46 -1.94 10.54
CA ASP A 275 -23.94 -0.57 10.33
C ASP A 275 -23.33 0.13 11.57
N ARG A 276 -23.21 -0.54 12.72
CA ARG A 276 -22.69 0.00 13.98
C ARG A 276 -21.43 -0.71 14.49
N GLU A 277 -21.09 -1.87 13.94
CA GLU A 277 -19.87 -2.57 14.31
C GLU A 277 -18.69 -2.06 13.48
N ARG A 278 -17.51 -2.00 14.10
CA ARG A 278 -16.25 -1.69 13.43
C ARG A 278 -15.14 -2.54 14.01
N THR A 279 -14.51 -3.37 13.18
CA THR A 279 -13.37 -4.20 13.56
C THR A 279 -12.08 -3.38 13.61
N MET A 280 -11.01 -3.91 14.22
CA MET A 280 -9.69 -3.26 14.13
C MET A 280 -9.20 -3.14 12.68
N GLY A 281 -9.43 -4.15 11.84
CA GLY A 281 -9.06 -4.12 10.42
C GLY A 281 -9.73 -2.99 9.65
N GLN A 282 -11.02 -2.75 9.91
CA GLN A 282 -11.76 -1.62 9.33
C GLN A 282 -11.35 -0.28 9.94
N ALA A 283 -11.08 -0.23 11.25
CA ALA A 283 -10.64 0.99 11.91
C ALA A 283 -9.27 1.48 11.42
N ALA A 284 -8.34 0.55 11.14
CA ALA A 284 -7.04 0.88 10.56
C ALA A 284 -7.16 1.54 9.18
N ILE A 285 -8.05 1.04 8.33
CA ILE A 285 -8.36 1.62 7.02
C ILE A 285 -9.04 2.98 7.18
N GLN A 286 -10.06 3.08 8.05
CA GLN A 286 -10.77 4.33 8.33
C GLN A 286 -9.84 5.43 8.85
N TRP A 287 -8.85 5.09 9.69
CA TRP A 287 -7.87 6.04 10.16
C TRP A 287 -7.05 6.64 9.01
N LEU A 288 -6.63 5.82 8.05
CA LEU A 288 -5.90 6.27 6.86
C LEU A 288 -6.80 7.14 5.95
N LEU A 289 -8.03 6.71 5.72
CA LEU A 289 -9.01 7.45 4.90
C LEU A 289 -9.49 8.76 5.53
N ALA A 290 -9.27 8.96 6.83
CA ALA A 290 -9.57 10.22 7.50
C ALA A 290 -8.64 11.38 7.09
N HIS A 291 -7.55 11.08 6.37
CA HIS A 291 -6.69 12.07 5.75
C HIS A 291 -7.18 12.36 4.33
N ASP A 292 -7.47 13.64 4.03
CA ASP A 292 -8.05 14.03 2.73
C ASP A 292 -7.14 13.68 1.54
N ALA A 293 -5.82 13.81 1.71
CA ALA A 293 -4.85 13.46 0.67
C ALA A 293 -4.69 11.94 0.46
N VAL A 294 -5.31 11.07 1.26
CA VAL A 294 -5.31 9.63 1.01
C VAL A 294 -6.43 9.29 0.03
N ALA A 295 -6.08 8.91 -1.20
CA ALA A 295 -7.08 8.55 -2.23
C ALA A 295 -7.57 7.10 -2.09
N SER A 296 -6.66 6.17 -1.81
CA SER A 296 -6.98 4.75 -1.65
C SER A 296 -6.00 4.06 -0.72
N VAL A 297 -6.50 3.11 0.06
CA VAL A 297 -5.68 2.21 0.90
C VAL A 297 -5.59 0.85 0.20
N THR A 298 -4.38 0.31 0.06
CA THR A 298 -4.13 -0.98 -0.63
C THR A 298 -3.78 -2.10 0.36
N PRO A 299 -4.78 -2.72 1.03
CA PRO A 299 -4.55 -3.90 1.85
C PRO A 299 -4.18 -5.12 1.01
N THR A 300 -3.59 -6.10 1.68
CA THR A 300 -3.29 -7.41 1.10
C THR A 300 -4.32 -8.42 1.60
N PHE A 301 -5.17 -8.89 0.70
CA PHE A 301 -6.24 -9.84 1.04
C PHE A 301 -5.74 -11.28 1.07
N ARG A 302 -5.93 -11.96 2.19
CA ARG A 302 -5.61 -13.40 2.31
C ARG A 302 -6.80 -14.28 1.99
N THR A 303 -8.01 -13.81 2.26
CA THR A 303 -9.25 -14.58 2.07
C THR A 303 -10.38 -13.72 1.51
N ALA A 304 -11.41 -14.35 0.93
CA ALA A 304 -12.63 -13.66 0.52
C ALA A 304 -13.34 -12.95 1.70
N ALA A 305 -13.21 -13.48 2.92
CA ALA A 305 -13.76 -12.84 4.12
C ALA A 305 -13.04 -11.52 4.45
N ASP A 306 -11.72 -11.44 4.19
CA ASP A 306 -10.97 -10.18 4.32
C ASP A 306 -11.52 -9.13 3.35
N VAL A 307 -11.81 -9.54 2.11
CA VAL A 307 -12.41 -8.67 1.09
C VAL A 307 -13.78 -8.18 1.56
N ASP A 308 -14.66 -9.09 2.00
CA ASP A 308 -16.00 -8.75 2.45
C ASP A 308 -16.00 -7.77 3.63
N GLU A 309 -15.09 -7.98 4.59
CA GLU A 309 -14.97 -7.14 5.77
C GLU A 309 -14.37 -5.77 5.45
N TRP A 310 -13.21 -5.73 4.78
CA TRP A 310 -12.45 -4.49 4.64
C TRP A 310 -12.97 -3.61 3.51
N ALA A 311 -13.59 -4.17 2.46
CA ALA A 311 -14.30 -3.38 1.43
C ALA A 311 -15.46 -2.57 2.02
N ALA A 312 -16.03 -3.02 3.15
CA ALA A 312 -17.07 -2.30 3.88
C ALA A 312 -16.52 -1.22 4.81
N ALA A 313 -15.19 -1.10 5.00
CA ALA A 313 -14.60 -0.14 5.92
C ALA A 313 -15.06 1.31 5.68
N PRO A 314 -15.11 1.85 4.44
CA PRO A 314 -15.67 3.18 4.13
C PRO A 314 -17.10 3.43 4.61
N GLU A 315 -17.89 2.37 4.75
CA GLU A 315 -19.31 2.45 5.12
C GLU A 315 -19.53 2.30 6.63
N THR A 316 -18.49 1.92 7.38
CA THR A 316 -18.56 1.93 8.84
C THR A 316 -18.59 3.36 9.39
N PRO A 317 -19.12 3.58 10.60
CA PRO A 317 -19.09 4.90 11.21
C PRO A 317 -17.66 5.49 11.25
N PRO A 318 -17.46 6.74 10.77
CA PRO A 318 -16.15 7.38 10.78
C PRO A 318 -15.52 7.44 12.17
N LEU A 319 -14.19 7.51 12.21
CA LEU A 319 -13.48 7.85 13.45
C LEU A 319 -13.90 9.25 13.90
N SER A 320 -14.24 9.37 15.18
CA SER A 320 -14.46 10.66 15.83
C SER A 320 -13.13 11.39 16.03
N THR A 321 -13.18 12.72 16.14
CA THR A 321 -12.01 13.55 16.47
C THR A 321 -11.30 13.03 17.73
N ALA A 322 -12.04 12.63 18.77
CA ALA A 322 -11.47 12.10 20.00
C ALA A 322 -10.76 10.74 19.80
N GLU A 323 -11.24 9.89 18.89
CA GLU A 323 -10.54 8.64 18.54
C GLU A 323 -9.23 8.95 17.80
N ILE A 324 -9.24 9.88 16.84
CA ILE A 324 -8.05 10.30 16.09
C ILE A 324 -7.00 10.94 17.01
N GLU A 325 -7.41 11.86 17.89
CA GLU A 325 -6.53 12.50 18.87
C GLU A 325 -5.89 11.47 19.81
N ARG A 326 -6.67 10.48 20.27
CA ARG A 326 -6.15 9.42 21.13
C ARG A 326 -5.15 8.51 20.41
N VAL A 327 -5.34 8.23 19.12
CA VAL A 327 -4.33 7.52 18.31
C VAL A 327 -3.04 8.33 18.24
N ALA A 328 -3.12 9.65 18.06
CA ALA A 328 -1.95 10.52 18.04
C ALA A 328 -1.22 10.52 19.39
N GLU A 329 -1.94 10.57 20.51
CA GLU A 329 -1.38 10.45 21.86
C GLU A 329 -0.68 9.10 22.11
N CYS A 330 -1.29 8.00 21.64
CA CYS A 330 -0.69 6.67 21.69
C CYS A 330 0.62 6.66 20.90
N SER A 331 0.61 7.10 19.63
CA SER A 331 1.82 7.12 18.80
C SER A 331 2.93 7.99 19.37
N ALA A 332 2.60 9.16 19.94
CA ALA A 332 3.57 10.10 20.48
C ALA A 332 4.31 9.57 21.74
N ASN A 333 3.70 8.64 22.47
CA ASN A 333 4.27 8.03 23.67
C ASN A 333 4.66 6.56 23.45
N ASP A 334 4.91 6.16 22.19
CA ASP A 334 5.19 4.77 21.78
C ASP A 334 4.22 3.76 22.41
N PHE A 335 2.94 4.09 22.42
CA PHE A 335 1.83 3.31 22.95
C PHE A 335 1.95 3.00 24.45
N GLY A 336 2.82 3.71 25.18
CA GLY A 336 3.13 3.45 26.58
C GLY A 336 4.09 2.28 26.79
N ILE A 337 4.81 1.85 25.74
CA ILE A 337 5.70 0.70 25.75
C ILE A 337 7.15 1.18 25.77
N GLU A 338 7.92 0.75 26.77
CA GLU A 338 9.34 1.13 26.91
C GLU A 338 10.30 0.10 26.28
N ARG A 339 9.77 -1.06 25.87
CA ARG A 339 10.57 -2.20 25.38
C ARG A 339 10.97 -2.01 23.92
N ASP A 340 12.20 -2.39 23.61
CA ASP A 340 12.67 -2.50 22.22
C ASP A 340 11.92 -3.61 21.48
N ASP A 341 11.41 -3.30 20.29
CA ASP A 341 10.71 -4.26 19.42
C ASP A 341 11.66 -5.10 18.55
N GLY A 342 12.97 -4.92 18.71
CA GLY A 342 14.01 -5.65 17.97
C GLY A 342 14.16 -5.19 16.52
N MET A 343 13.38 -4.21 16.07
CA MET A 343 13.39 -3.73 14.68
C MET A 343 14.34 -2.57 14.42
N LYS A 344 15.01 -2.02 15.45
CA LYS A 344 15.91 -0.85 15.29
C LYS A 344 17.03 -1.04 14.26
N GLY A 345 17.49 -2.26 14.04
CA GLY A 345 18.49 -2.57 13.00
C GLY A 345 17.92 -2.85 11.61
N LEU A 346 16.59 -2.93 11.49
CA LEU A 346 15.86 -3.27 10.27
C LEU A 346 15.03 -2.09 9.72
N ARG A 347 14.71 -1.10 10.56
CA ARG A 347 14.17 0.18 10.11
C ARG A 347 15.31 1.00 9.48
N SER A 348 15.14 1.48 8.25
CA SER A 348 15.99 2.56 7.76
C SER A 348 15.73 3.84 8.55
N SER A 349 16.70 4.76 8.51
CA SER A 349 16.68 5.98 9.31
C SER A 349 15.48 6.85 8.96
N VAL A 350 14.56 7.04 9.90
CA VAL A 350 13.48 8.04 9.81
C VAL A 350 13.91 9.43 10.29
N ASP A 351 15.17 9.57 10.73
CA ASP A 351 15.68 10.79 11.35
C ASP A 351 16.05 11.87 10.30
N GLY A 352 15.64 11.73 9.04
CA GLY A 352 15.93 12.66 7.94
C GLY A 352 17.37 12.57 7.41
N ALA A 353 18.13 11.55 7.79
CA ALA A 353 19.50 11.36 7.29
C ALA A 353 19.56 11.15 5.76
N ASP A 354 18.48 10.66 5.17
CA ASP A 354 18.26 10.58 3.73
C ASP A 354 18.09 11.98 3.10
N LEU A 355 17.32 12.87 3.74
CA LEU A 355 17.18 14.28 3.32
C LEU A 355 18.53 15.03 3.36
N ASP A 356 19.31 14.84 4.44
CA ASP A 356 20.65 15.42 4.58
C ASP A 356 21.61 14.96 3.47
N GLY A 357 21.48 13.70 3.03
CA GLY A 357 22.30 13.09 2.01
C GLY A 357 22.07 13.65 0.60
N VAL A 358 20.84 14.13 0.33
CA VAL A 358 20.47 14.74 -0.96
C VAL A 358 20.47 16.28 -0.92
N GLY A 359 20.76 16.89 0.23
CA GLY A 359 20.79 18.34 0.40
C GLY A 359 19.40 18.99 0.50
N ALA A 360 18.37 18.20 0.79
CA ALA A 360 17.02 18.68 1.11
C ALA A 360 16.99 19.14 2.58
N VAL A 361 16.49 20.34 2.83
CA VAL A 361 16.40 20.92 4.19
C VAL A 361 15.15 20.35 4.87
N GLN A 362 15.25 19.91 6.12
CA GLN A 362 14.09 19.54 6.93
C GLN A 362 13.07 20.68 6.94
N ALA A 363 11.80 20.38 6.64
CA ALA A 363 10.70 21.30 6.86
C ALA A 363 10.55 21.53 8.37
N GLY A 364 11.06 22.66 8.87
CA GLY A 364 10.96 23.02 10.30
C GLY A 364 12.08 23.85 10.92
N ASP A 365 13.16 24.18 10.20
CA ASP A 365 14.23 25.09 10.67
C ASP A 365 14.16 26.53 10.10
#